data_AF-A0A0F8YLE3-F1
#
_entry.id   AF-A0A0F8YLE3-F1
#
_cell.length_a   1.000
_cell.length_b   1.000
_cell.length_c   1.000
_cell.angle_alpha   90.00
_cell.angle_beta   90.00
_cell.angle_gamma   90.00
#
_symmetry.space_group_name_H-M   'P 1'
#
loop_
_entity.id
_entity.type
_entity.pdbx_description
1 polymer ?
#
loop_
_entity_poly.entity_id
_entity_poly.type
_entity_poly.pdbx_seq_one_letter_code
_entity_poly.pdbx_strand_id
1 'polypeptide(L)'
;MNEKCKFDMVPDEGRWPGFHRCSKPAKKDGYCGIHHPDAVKRRKEKQEARYAAESKAIDENWARRVFNERAGNRCRELGIEPEEICPPTPN
;
A
#
# COMPACT_ATOMS: atom_id res chain seq x y z
N MET A 1 -28.65 -25.76 12.26
CA MET A 1 -27.22 -25.90 11.91
C MET A 1 -26.67 -24.50 11.76
N ASN A 2 -25.59 -24.14 12.46
CA ASN A 2 -24.91 -22.86 12.20
C ASN A 2 -24.13 -23.01 10.90
N GLU A 3 -24.63 -22.45 9.81
CA GLU A 3 -23.92 -22.45 8.53
C GLU A 3 -22.58 -21.72 8.68
N LYS A 4 -21.54 -22.22 8.01
CA LYS A 4 -20.24 -21.57 7.98
C LYS A 4 -20.23 -20.48 6.91
N CYS A 5 -19.39 -19.47 7.11
CA CYS A 5 -19.18 -18.41 6.13
C CYS A 5 -18.81 -18.99 4.75
N LYS A 6 -19.51 -18.56 3.69
CA LYS A 6 -19.29 -18.94 2.28
C LYS A 6 -18.01 -18.35 1.66
N PHE A 7 -17.10 -17.81 2.47
CA PHE A 7 -15.87 -17.20 1.99
C PHE A 7 -14.78 -18.26 1.97
N ASP A 8 -14.40 -18.67 0.76
CA ASP A 8 -13.67 -19.92 0.52
C ASP A 8 -12.14 -19.76 0.45
N MET A 9 -11.64 -18.52 0.42
CA MET A 9 -10.22 -18.23 0.22
C MET A 9 -9.69 -17.21 1.24
N VAL A 10 -9.53 -17.64 2.49
CA VAL A 10 -8.79 -16.88 3.50
C VAL A 10 -7.31 -17.25 3.38
N PRO A 11 -6.40 -16.30 3.13
CA PRO A 11 -4.97 -16.60 3.07
C PRO A 11 -4.46 -17.07 4.43
N ASP A 12 -3.63 -18.11 4.42
CA ASP A 12 -2.90 -18.57 5.60
C ASP A 12 -1.73 -17.62 5.91
N GLU A 13 -1.52 -17.33 7.20
CA GLU A 13 -0.37 -16.54 7.68
C GLU A 13 0.92 -17.38 7.77
N GLY A 14 0.94 -18.57 7.14
CA GLY A 14 2.05 -19.50 7.16
C GLY A 14 3.24 -19.05 6.29
N ARG A 15 4.40 -19.68 6.52
CA ARG A 15 5.62 -19.50 5.72
C ARG A 15 5.41 -19.78 4.23
N TRP A 16 4.43 -20.60 3.89
CA TRP A 16 4.02 -20.91 2.52
C TRP A 16 2.58 -20.42 2.32
N PRO A 17 2.30 -19.67 1.24
CA PRO A 17 0.96 -19.14 1.01
C PRO A 17 -0.02 -20.28 0.73
N GLY A 18 -0.90 -20.54 1.69
CA GLY A 18 -2.05 -21.43 1.57
C GLY A 18 -3.36 -20.65 1.62
N PHE A 19 -4.47 -21.32 1.32
CA PHE A 19 -5.81 -20.78 1.49
C PHE A 19 -6.69 -21.78 2.24
N HIS A 20 -7.48 -21.29 3.19
CA HIS A 20 -8.48 -22.09 3.89
C HIS A 20 -9.87 -21.44 3.84
N ARG A 21 -10.91 -22.24 4.09
CA ARG A 21 -12.28 -21.71 4.24
C ARG A 21 -12.43 -20.99 5.57
N CYS A 22 -13.14 -19.86 5.55
CA CYS A 22 -13.43 -19.14 6.78
C CYS A 22 -14.18 -20.01 7.81
N SER A 23 -13.63 -20.11 9.03
CA SER A 23 -14.20 -20.91 10.11
C SER A 23 -15.32 -20.20 10.88
N LYS A 24 -15.57 -18.91 10.62
CA LYS A 24 -16.57 -18.11 11.35
C LYS A 24 -18.00 -18.51 10.96
N PRO A 25 -18.96 -18.42 11.91
CA PRO A 25 -20.37 -18.65 11.60
C PRO A 25 -20.87 -17.61 10.60
N ALA A 26 -21.68 -18.07 9.65
CA ALA A 26 -22.41 -17.21 8.74
C ALA A 26 -23.59 -16.53 9.44
N LYS A 27 -23.94 -15.34 8.97
CA LYS A 27 -25.23 -14.71 9.22
C LYS A 27 -26.26 -15.26 8.22
N LYS A 28 -27.49 -14.74 8.25
CA LYS A 28 -28.59 -15.15 7.35
C LYS A 28 -28.26 -15.06 5.85
N ASP A 29 -27.30 -14.22 5.50
CA ASP A 29 -26.80 -13.98 4.13
C ASP A 29 -25.72 -14.99 3.68
N GLY A 30 -25.29 -15.91 4.56
CA GLY A 30 -24.24 -16.88 4.27
C GLY A 30 -22.81 -16.36 4.49
N TYR A 31 -22.62 -15.13 4.96
CA TYR A 31 -21.29 -14.56 5.23
C TYR A 31 -21.12 -14.19 6.70
N CYS A 32 -19.88 -14.21 7.18
CA CYS A 32 -19.56 -13.63 8.48
C CYS A 32 -19.47 -12.10 8.36
N GLY A 33 -19.52 -11.38 9.48
CA GLY A 33 -19.47 -9.91 9.48
C GLY A 33 -18.20 -9.31 8.85
N ILE A 34 -17.12 -10.10 8.75
CA ILE A 34 -15.85 -9.70 8.15
C ILE A 34 -15.87 -9.92 6.65
N HIS A 35 -16.38 -11.05 6.16
CA HIS A 35 -16.36 -11.41 4.73
C HIS A 35 -17.64 -11.00 3.98
N HIS A 36 -18.61 -10.38 4.67
CA HIS A 36 -19.79 -9.85 4.01
C HIS A 36 -19.37 -8.89 2.87
N PRO A 37 -19.96 -8.99 1.66
CA PRO A 37 -19.60 -8.14 0.53
C PRO A 37 -19.58 -6.65 0.87
N ASP A 38 -20.60 -6.16 1.60
CA ASP A 38 -20.67 -4.75 2.02
C ASP A 38 -19.56 -4.36 3.01
N ALA A 39 -19.10 -5.29 3.85
CA ALA A 39 -18.00 -5.03 4.78
C ALA A 39 -16.66 -4.98 4.02
N VAL A 40 -16.48 -5.88 3.05
CA VAL A 40 -15.31 -5.90 2.16
C VAL A 40 -15.28 -4.62 1.32
N LYS A 41 -16.40 -4.21 0.71
CA LYS A 41 -16.51 -2.98 -0.08
C LYS A 41 -16.11 -1.74 0.73
N ARG A 42 -16.71 -1.55 1.92
CA ARG A 42 -16.37 -0.43 2.81
C ARG A 42 -14.89 -0.41 3.21
N ARG A 43 -14.27 -1.57 3.44
CA ARG A 43 -12.83 -1.63 3.74
C ARG A 43 -11.98 -1.28 2.53
N LYS A 44 -12.35 -1.75 1.33
CA LYS A 44 -11.65 -1.40 0.09
C LYS A 44 -11.72 0.10 -0.17
N GLU A 45 -12.90 0.71 -0.09
CA GLU A 45 -13.07 2.15 -0.25
C GLU A 45 -12.21 2.94 0.76
N LYS A 46 -12.17 2.51 2.03
CA LYS A 46 -11.30 3.13 3.05
C LYS A 46 -9.81 2.95 2.72
N GLN A 47 -9.41 1.78 2.23
CA GLN A 47 -8.04 1.49 1.85
C GLN A 47 -7.60 2.31 0.63
N GLU A 48 -8.45 2.41 -0.39
CA GLU A 48 -8.22 3.21 -1.59
C GLU A 48 -8.08 4.69 -1.25
N ALA A 49 -8.94 5.23 -0.37
CA ALA A 49 -8.81 6.59 0.12
C ALA A 49 -7.46 6.83 0.85
N ARG A 50 -7.01 5.86 1.66
CA ARG A 50 -5.71 5.94 2.33
C ARG A 50 -4.55 5.89 1.33
N TYR A 51 -4.61 4.97 0.39
CA TYR A 51 -3.57 4.79 -0.62
C TYR A 51 -3.47 6.00 -1.55
N ALA A 52 -4.61 6.61 -1.94
CA ALA A 52 -4.63 7.83 -2.72
C ALA A 52 -3.95 9.01 -2.00
N ALA A 53 -4.13 9.11 -0.67
CA ALA A 53 -3.44 10.12 0.13
C ALA A 53 -1.93 9.85 0.24
N GLU A 54 -1.52 8.59 0.41
CA GLU A 54 -0.11 8.18 0.52
C GLU A 54 0.64 8.28 -0.83
N SER A 55 -0.02 7.97 -1.95
CA SER A 55 0.59 7.97 -3.30
C SER A 55 1.19 9.32 -3.65
N LYS A 56 0.49 10.42 -3.38
CA LYS A 56 0.98 11.76 -3.70
C LYS A 56 2.30 12.09 -3.00
N ALA A 57 2.42 11.71 -1.73
CA ALA A 57 3.64 11.92 -0.95
C ALA A 57 4.80 11.06 -1.47
N ILE A 58 4.51 9.84 -1.93
CA ILE A 58 5.51 8.96 -2.55
C ILE A 58 5.99 9.55 -3.88
N ASP A 59 5.06 10.00 -4.72
CA ASP A 59 5.35 10.57 -6.04
C ASP A 59 6.21 11.84 -5.93
N GLU A 60 5.86 12.77 -5.03
CA GLU A 60 6.63 13.99 -4.78
C GLU A 60 8.04 13.69 -4.26
N ASN A 61 8.17 12.73 -3.33
CA ASN A 61 9.47 12.30 -2.82
C ASN A 61 10.33 11.64 -3.88
N TRP A 62 9.73 10.80 -4.73
CA TRP A 62 10.43 10.16 -5.83
C TRP A 62 10.91 11.20 -6.86
N ALA A 63 10.03 12.12 -7.27
CA ALA A 63 10.37 13.20 -8.20
C ALA A 63 11.51 14.08 -7.67
N ARG A 64 11.46 14.46 -6.38
CA ARG A 64 12.53 15.21 -5.71
C ARG A 64 13.86 14.45 -5.71
N ARG A 65 13.84 13.15 -5.37
CA ARG A 65 15.06 12.33 -5.37
C ARG A 65 15.69 12.25 -6.77
N VAL A 66 14.87 12.01 -7.79
CA VAL A 66 15.32 11.93 -9.19
C VAL A 66 15.87 13.28 -9.66
N PHE A 67 15.22 14.39 -9.30
CA PHE A 67 15.73 15.72 -9.61
C PHE A 67 17.11 15.95 -8.99
N ASN A 68 17.26 15.70 -7.69
CA ASN A 68 18.54 15.87 -6.98
C ASN A 68 19.64 14.97 -7.55
N GLU A 69 19.33 13.72 -7.87
CA GLU A 69 20.28 12.78 -8.49
C GLU A 69 20.75 13.29 -9.86
N ARG A 70 19.83 13.75 -10.71
CA ARG A 70 20.14 14.32 -12.02
C ARG A 70 20.94 15.62 -11.91
N ALA A 71 20.55 16.51 -10.99
CA ALA A 71 21.26 17.77 -10.75
C ALA A 71 22.70 17.50 -10.26
N GLY A 72 22.88 16.56 -9.32
CA GLY A 72 24.21 16.14 -8.86
C GLY A 72 25.05 15.50 -9.97
N ASN A 73 24.46 14.65 -10.81
CA ASN A 73 25.14 14.10 -12.00
C ASN A 73 25.59 15.21 -12.95
N ARG A 74 24.72 16.20 -13.21
CA ARG A 74 25.05 17.33 -14.09
C ARG A 74 26.17 18.21 -13.54
N CYS A 75 26.21 18.46 -12.22
CA CYS A 75 27.29 19.21 -11.60
C CYS A 75 28.64 18.49 -11.76
N ARG A 76 28.66 17.16 -11.55
CA ARG A 76 29.84 16.32 -11.77
C ARG A 76 30.34 16.35 -13.21
N GLU A 77 29.44 16.28 -14.20
CA GLU A 77 29.81 16.39 -15.62
C GLU A 77 30.47 17.73 -15.96
N LEU A 78 30.04 18.81 -15.30
CA LEU A 78 30.55 20.15 -15.53
C LEU A 78 31.82 20.48 -14.71
N GLY A 79 32.30 19.53 -13.90
CA GLY A 79 33.46 19.75 -13.02
C GLY A 79 33.18 20.78 -11.92
N ILE A 80 31.91 20.98 -11.56
CA ILE A 80 31.51 21.89 -10.49
C ILE A 80 31.29 21.06 -9.22
N GLU A 81 31.99 21.43 -8.15
CA GLU A 81 31.80 20.80 -6.85
C GLU A 81 30.35 21.05 -6.36
N PRO A 82 29.59 20.00 -6.02
CA PRO A 82 28.14 20.08 -5.80
C PRO A 82 27.73 20.94 -4.60
N GLU A 83 28.67 21.30 -3.72
CA GLU A 83 28.44 22.14 -2.52
C GLU A 83 28.07 23.59 -2.86
N GLU A 84 28.46 24.12 -4.03
CA GLU A 84 28.16 25.50 -4.42
C GLU A 84 26.80 25.68 -5.12
N ILE A 85 26.20 24.60 -5.65
CA ILE A 85 24.99 24.67 -6.48
C ILE A 85 23.77 24.01 -5.81
N CYS A 86 23.97 22.99 -4.97
CA CYS A 86 22.88 22.24 -4.36
C CYS A 86 22.97 22.32 -2.83
N PRO A 87 22.47 23.40 -2.20
CA PRO A 87 22.56 23.54 -0.75
C PRO A 87 21.91 22.33 -0.07
N PRO A 88 22.50 21.81 1.02
CA PRO A 88 21.88 20.74 1.79
C PRO A 88 20.51 21.20 2.25
N THR A 89 19.48 20.39 1.99
CA THR A 89 18.13 20.71 2.43
C THR A 89 18.10 20.84 3.95
N PRO A 90 17.45 21.88 4.52
CA PRO A 90 17.34 22.02 5.97
C PRO A 90 16.61 20.81 6.58
N ASN A 91 17.12 20.36 7.73
CA ASN A 91 16.55 19.27 8.55
C ASN A 91 15.10 19.55 8.97
#